data_AF-A0AAD4LCA5-F1
#
_entry.id   AF-A0AAD4LCA5-F1
#
_cell.length_a   1.000
_cell.length_b   1.000
_cell.length_c   1.000
_cell.angle_alpha   90.00
_cell.angle_beta   90.00
_cell.angle_gamma   90.00
#
_symmetry.space_group_name_H-M   'P 1'
#
loop_
_entity.id
_entity.type
_entity.pdbx_description
1 polymer ?
#
loop_
_entity_poly.entity_id
_entity_poly.type
_entity_poly.pdbx_seq_one_letter_code
_entity_poly.pdbx_strand_id
1 'polypeptide(L)'
;MAHYDIFRDQLGIKYPAFGHALWEPSPGRYSPVEVGDVGFIREGKFHRLFNALLSADHESHERFGVPEHHEPLLPGVADHIDGGTLTPNDFCSYGVTVASGGLDVFATEPAGTADVSFSCPRQCGAVLSLPVTAQREDTIARGDFAKWIIRHVDSWFAFTRRLGLGVDKMGDIVLVTGRHRTRSWTNVAFYESRAIAQASFGVQITNDDGTASVNWQVSRERIQGAMLTQGPSGADLPEDQCIFVRGYRVARTFKLFPRLRGAAGHTPDPSGHDSDPELEVVSLPSFTKVNLLILTSWL
;
A
#
# COMPACT_ATOMS: atom_id res chain seq x y z
N MET A 1 4.74 -18.10 -1.54
CA MET A 1 4.56 -16.64 -1.40
C MET A 1 3.14 -16.41 -0.91
N ALA A 2 2.93 -15.53 0.07
CA ALA A 2 1.58 -15.29 0.60
C ALA A 2 0.73 -14.50 -0.40
N HIS A 3 -0.60 -14.63 -0.32
CA HIS A 3 -1.53 -13.98 -1.25
C HIS A 3 -1.42 -12.44 -1.23
N TYR A 4 -1.20 -11.84 -0.05
CA TYR A 4 -1.02 -10.40 0.09
C TYR A 4 0.28 -9.89 -0.54
N ASP A 5 1.35 -10.71 -0.54
CA ASP A 5 2.60 -10.37 -1.22
C ASP A 5 2.42 -10.42 -2.74
N ILE A 6 1.75 -11.47 -3.24
CA ILE A 6 1.40 -11.59 -4.67
C ILE A 6 0.57 -10.38 -5.09
N PHE A 7 -0.49 -10.07 -4.35
CA PHE A 7 -1.39 -8.96 -4.65
C PHE A 7 -0.66 -7.63 -4.73
N ARG A 8 0.11 -7.30 -3.69
CA ARG A 8 0.94 -6.09 -3.62
C ARG A 8 1.90 -6.01 -4.81
N ASP A 9 2.68 -7.06 -5.04
CA ASP A 9 3.77 -7.02 -6.02
C ASP A 9 3.22 -6.95 -7.45
N GLN A 10 2.20 -7.74 -7.76
CA GLN A 10 1.60 -7.80 -9.09
C GLN A 10 0.89 -6.48 -9.46
N LEU A 11 0.13 -5.89 -8.55
CA LEU A 11 -0.50 -4.59 -8.79
C LEU A 11 0.51 -3.46 -8.78
N GLY A 12 1.49 -3.51 -7.86
CA GLY A 12 2.54 -2.50 -7.81
C GLY A 12 3.31 -2.41 -9.13
N ILE A 13 3.67 -3.55 -9.74
CA ILE A 13 4.43 -3.56 -10.99
C ILE A 13 3.66 -2.87 -12.13
N LYS A 14 2.33 -3.08 -12.21
CA LYS A 14 1.51 -2.51 -13.30
C LYS A 14 1.00 -1.10 -12.99
N TYR A 15 0.74 -0.80 -11.72
CA TYR A 15 0.17 0.47 -11.26
C TYR A 15 1.09 1.17 -10.24
N PRO A 16 2.36 1.43 -10.57
CA PRO A 16 3.34 1.95 -9.60
C PRO A 16 2.96 3.33 -9.04
N ALA A 17 2.21 4.13 -9.81
CA ALA A 17 1.73 5.44 -9.39
C ALA A 17 0.66 5.38 -8.27
N PHE A 18 -0.01 4.25 -8.09
CA PHE A 18 -1.07 4.13 -7.08
C PHE A 18 -0.54 3.88 -5.68
N GLY A 19 0.71 3.40 -5.55
CA GLY A 19 1.31 3.10 -4.26
C GLY A 19 1.36 1.60 -3.96
N HIS A 20 1.42 1.30 -2.67
CA HIS A 20 1.34 -0.05 -2.13
C HIS A 20 -0.12 -0.50 -2.08
N ALA A 21 -0.47 -1.57 -2.79
CA ALA A 21 -1.81 -2.16 -2.74
C ALA A 21 -2.01 -2.91 -1.42
N LEU A 22 -3.10 -2.63 -0.72
CA LEU A 22 -3.44 -3.30 0.54
C LEU A 22 -4.41 -4.46 0.26
N TRP A 23 -4.03 -5.66 0.70
CA TRP A 23 -4.89 -6.84 0.63
C TRP A 23 -6.06 -6.76 1.63
N GLU A 24 -5.81 -6.12 2.78
CA GLU A 24 -6.80 -5.84 3.83
C GLU A 24 -7.06 -4.32 3.96
N PRO A 25 -7.89 -3.73 3.10
CA PRO A 25 -8.25 -2.31 3.16
C PRO A 25 -9.00 -1.88 4.42
N SER A 26 -9.68 -2.80 5.11
CA SER A 26 -10.54 -2.47 6.23
C SER A 26 -9.74 -1.90 7.41
N PRO A 27 -10.14 -0.74 7.95
CA PRO A 27 -9.53 -0.22 9.17
C PRO A 27 -9.87 -1.08 10.38
N GLY A 28 -10.94 -1.89 10.30
CA GLY A 28 -11.47 -2.66 11.42
C GLY A 28 -12.06 -1.71 12.46
N ARG A 29 -11.57 -1.77 13.70
CA ARG A 29 -12.02 -0.91 14.80
C ARG A 29 -11.20 0.38 14.99
N TYR A 30 -10.36 0.73 14.01
CA TYR A 30 -9.38 1.80 14.13
C TYR A 30 -9.71 2.95 13.19
N SER A 31 -9.01 4.08 13.37
CA SER A 31 -9.11 5.18 12.44
C SER A 31 -8.69 4.75 11.03
N PRO A 32 -9.39 5.22 9.99
CA PRO A 32 -8.98 5.00 8.60
C PRO A 32 -7.59 5.58 8.34
N VAL A 33 -6.96 5.10 7.26
CA VAL A 33 -5.65 5.62 6.83
C VAL A 33 -5.81 7.03 6.27
N GLU A 34 -5.04 7.97 6.81
CA GLU A 34 -5.01 9.38 6.42
C GLU A 34 -3.62 9.82 5.95
N VAL A 35 -3.56 10.91 5.18
CA VAL A 35 -2.28 11.59 4.90
C VAL A 35 -1.65 12.06 6.21
N GLY A 36 -0.34 11.85 6.36
CA GLY A 36 0.39 12.14 7.59
C GLY A 36 0.47 10.96 8.57
N ASP A 37 -0.28 9.88 8.35
CA ASP A 37 -0.20 8.72 9.23
C ASP A 37 1.21 8.10 9.21
N VAL A 38 1.71 7.76 10.39
CA VAL A 38 2.94 7.01 10.59
C VAL A 38 2.56 5.61 11.05
N GLY A 39 3.09 4.59 10.38
CA GLY A 39 2.72 3.21 10.64
C GLY A 39 3.65 2.21 9.99
N PHE A 40 3.21 0.96 9.92
CA PHE A 40 3.88 -0.10 9.18
C PHE A 40 2.85 -0.98 8.48
N ILE A 41 3.28 -1.72 7.47
CA ILE A 41 2.42 -2.66 6.74
C ILE A 41 2.79 -4.08 7.12
N ARG A 42 1.82 -4.88 7.53
CA ARG A 42 1.99 -6.29 7.87
C ARG A 42 0.79 -7.08 7.35
N GLU A 43 1.05 -8.23 6.74
CA GLU A 43 0.01 -9.14 6.24
C GLU A 43 -1.03 -8.45 5.34
N GLY A 44 -0.59 -7.48 4.53
CA GLY A 44 -1.45 -6.75 3.62
C GLY A 44 -2.32 -5.65 4.23
N LYS A 45 -2.14 -5.34 5.52
CA LYS A 45 -2.84 -4.27 6.25
C LYS A 45 -1.88 -3.16 6.67
N PHE A 46 -2.34 -1.91 6.63
CA PHE A 46 -1.65 -0.79 7.25
C PHE A 46 -2.01 -0.67 8.74
N HIS A 47 -1.00 -0.63 9.60
CA HIS A 47 -1.12 -0.45 11.04
C HIS A 47 -0.67 0.97 11.42
N ARG A 48 -1.64 1.87 11.57
CA ARG A 48 -1.43 3.24 12.06
C ARG A 48 -0.94 3.23 13.51
N LEU A 49 0.08 4.04 13.78
CA LEU A 49 0.59 4.32 15.13
C LEU A 49 0.09 5.67 15.63
N PHE A 50 0.37 6.73 14.86
CA PHE A 50 -0.03 8.10 15.12
C PHE A 50 -0.10 8.85 13.77
N ASN A 51 -0.49 10.12 13.79
CA ASN A 51 -0.44 10.98 12.61
C ASN A 51 0.53 12.14 12.86
N ALA A 52 1.51 12.29 11.97
CA ALA A 52 2.58 13.27 12.10
C ALA A 52 2.10 14.72 11.98
N LEU A 53 0.95 14.99 11.37
CA LEU A 53 0.38 16.34 11.22
C LEU A 53 -0.37 16.83 12.46
N LEU A 54 -0.65 15.92 13.42
CA LEU A 54 -1.49 16.21 14.58
C LEU A 54 -0.63 16.44 15.83
N SER A 55 -1.16 17.24 16.76
CA SER A 55 -0.57 17.46 18.07
C SER A 55 -0.54 16.18 18.91
N ALA A 56 0.38 16.12 19.87
CA ALA A 56 0.60 14.94 20.72
C ALA A 56 -0.62 14.53 21.57
N ASP A 57 -1.50 15.49 21.86
CA ASP A 57 -2.71 15.36 22.67
C ASP A 57 -3.96 15.03 21.85
N HIS A 58 -3.84 14.84 20.54
CA HIS A 58 -4.97 14.52 19.68
C HIS A 58 -5.56 13.14 20.02
N GLU A 59 -6.89 13.04 20.09
CA GLU A 59 -7.63 11.80 20.44
C GLU A 59 -7.22 10.57 19.61
N SER A 60 -6.94 10.73 18.31
CA SER A 60 -6.46 9.65 17.44
C SER A 60 -5.14 8.99 17.87
N HIS A 61 -4.41 9.58 18.83
CA HIS A 61 -3.18 9.03 19.39
C HIS A 61 -3.41 8.21 20.67
N GLU A 62 -4.63 8.16 21.22
CA GLU A 62 -4.94 7.47 22.51
C GLU A 62 -4.46 6.01 22.56
N ARG A 63 -4.49 5.30 21.43
CA ARG A 63 -4.18 3.87 21.39
C ARG A 63 -2.71 3.56 21.69
N PHE A 64 -1.79 4.32 21.11
CA PHE A 64 -0.36 4.05 21.16
C PHE A 64 0.46 5.20 21.75
N GLY A 65 -0.15 6.38 21.88
CA GLY A 65 0.53 7.64 22.10
C GLY A 65 1.34 8.06 20.89
N VAL A 66 2.36 8.87 21.17
CA VAL A 66 3.32 9.37 20.19
C VAL A 66 4.77 9.08 20.66
N PRO A 67 5.75 9.17 19.75
CA PRO A 67 7.16 9.19 20.12
C PRO A 67 7.47 10.31 21.13
N GLU A 68 8.57 10.15 21.87
CA GLU A 68 9.04 11.19 22.80
C GLU A 68 9.39 12.48 22.05
N HIS A 69 9.04 13.62 22.63
CA HIS A 69 9.21 14.95 22.03
C HIS A 69 8.56 15.08 20.64
N HIS A 70 7.41 14.42 20.43
CA HIS A 70 6.63 14.57 19.20
C HIS A 70 6.23 16.03 18.99
N GLU A 71 6.56 16.54 17.81
CA GLU A 71 6.11 17.82 17.29
C GLU A 71 5.33 17.56 15.99
N PRO A 72 4.26 18.31 15.69
CA PRO A 72 3.57 18.17 14.42
C PRO A 72 4.45 18.59 13.23
N LEU A 73 4.41 17.81 12.16
CA LEU A 73 4.81 18.23 10.83
C LEU A 73 3.85 19.34 10.37
N LEU A 74 4.39 20.53 10.11
CA LEU A 74 3.66 21.65 9.54
C LEU A 74 4.10 21.83 8.08
N PRO A 75 3.30 21.39 7.09
CA PRO A 75 3.59 21.64 5.68
C PRO A 75 3.71 23.14 5.40
N GLY A 76 4.68 23.54 4.58
CA GLY A 76 4.86 24.95 4.23
C GLY A 76 3.72 25.54 3.38
N VAL A 77 2.89 24.68 2.79
CA VAL A 77 1.70 25.05 2.02
C VAL A 77 0.47 24.72 2.84
N ALA A 78 -0.39 25.71 3.09
CA ALA A 78 -1.57 25.53 3.95
C ALA A 78 -2.55 24.48 3.40
N ASP A 79 -2.86 24.56 2.11
CA ASP A 79 -3.69 23.57 1.41
C ASP A 79 -2.80 22.57 0.65
N HIS A 80 -2.18 21.67 1.42
CA HIS A 80 -1.22 20.72 0.90
C HIS A 80 -1.86 19.43 0.35
N ILE A 81 -3.19 19.29 0.37
CA ILE A 81 -3.90 18.07 -0.03
C ILE A 81 -4.53 18.26 -1.41
N ASP A 82 -4.09 17.48 -2.38
CA ASP A 82 -4.70 17.36 -3.70
C ASP A 82 -5.68 16.18 -3.72
N GLY A 83 -6.95 16.50 -4.01
CA GLY A 83 -8.03 15.52 -4.11
C GLY A 83 -8.21 14.99 -5.52
N GLY A 84 -8.68 13.75 -5.64
CA GLY A 84 -9.03 13.13 -6.91
C GLY A 84 -9.90 11.90 -6.74
N THR A 85 -10.23 11.23 -7.84
CA THR A 85 -11.06 10.02 -7.82
C THR A 85 -10.46 8.92 -8.67
N LEU A 86 -10.79 7.68 -8.32
CA LEU A 86 -10.58 6.49 -9.12
C LEU A 86 -11.95 5.87 -9.40
N THR A 87 -12.35 5.86 -10.67
CA THR A 87 -13.68 5.40 -11.10
C THR A 87 -13.82 3.87 -10.94
N PRO A 88 -15.05 3.34 -10.86
CA PRO A 88 -15.31 1.90 -10.86
C PRO A 88 -14.60 1.20 -12.03
N ASN A 89 -13.88 0.10 -11.73
CA ASN A 89 -13.12 -0.68 -12.72
C ASN A 89 -12.53 -1.96 -12.11
N ASP A 90 -11.97 -2.80 -12.97
CA ASP A 90 -11.15 -3.97 -12.64
C ASP A 90 -9.66 -3.71 -12.93
N PHE A 91 -8.89 -3.47 -11.87
CA PHE A 91 -7.45 -3.26 -11.92
C PHE A 91 -6.72 -4.60 -11.91
N CYS A 92 -6.58 -5.18 -13.09
CA CYS A 92 -5.90 -6.47 -13.31
C CYS A 92 -4.38 -6.30 -13.43
N SER A 93 -3.56 -7.17 -12.84
CA SER A 93 -2.11 -7.18 -13.06
C SER A 93 -1.71 -7.70 -14.45
N TYR A 94 -0.41 -7.74 -14.75
CA TYR A 94 0.07 -8.36 -16.00
C TYR A 94 -0.23 -9.85 -16.05
N GLY A 95 -0.83 -10.30 -17.15
CA GLY A 95 -1.14 -11.71 -17.38
C GLY A 95 -2.42 -12.21 -16.71
N VAL A 96 -3.23 -11.32 -16.12
CA VAL A 96 -4.64 -11.59 -15.84
C VAL A 96 -5.47 -11.07 -17.01
N THR A 97 -6.46 -11.85 -17.44
CA THR A 97 -7.41 -11.49 -18.50
C THR A 97 -8.82 -11.47 -17.93
N VAL A 98 -9.62 -10.49 -18.32
CA VAL A 98 -11.07 -10.48 -18.07
C VAL A 98 -11.69 -11.45 -19.07
N ALA A 99 -12.22 -12.56 -18.56
CA ALA A 99 -12.83 -13.61 -19.38
C ALA A 99 -14.27 -13.22 -19.80
N SER A 100 -15.00 -12.54 -18.92
CA SER A 100 -16.34 -12.02 -19.20
C SER A 100 -16.73 -10.92 -18.20
N GLY A 101 -17.64 -10.04 -18.61
CA GLY A 101 -18.15 -8.95 -17.77
C GLY A 101 -17.15 -7.82 -17.56
N GLY A 102 -17.39 -7.01 -16.51
CA GLY A 102 -16.54 -5.89 -16.12
C GLY A 102 -17.28 -4.94 -15.18
N LEU A 103 -16.57 -4.36 -14.22
CA LEU A 103 -17.13 -3.38 -13.29
C LEU A 103 -17.07 -1.93 -13.82
N ASP A 104 -16.46 -1.71 -14.99
CA ASP A 104 -16.42 -0.41 -15.66
C ASP A 104 -17.82 0.09 -16.06
N VAL A 105 -18.80 -0.81 -16.20
CA VAL A 105 -20.22 -0.46 -16.40
C VAL A 105 -20.74 0.50 -15.31
N PHE A 106 -20.25 0.36 -14.07
CA PHE A 106 -20.67 1.21 -12.96
C PHE A 106 -20.09 2.63 -13.02
N ALA A 107 -19.13 2.90 -13.91
CA ALA A 107 -18.65 4.25 -14.16
C ALA A 107 -19.68 5.11 -14.91
N THR A 108 -20.56 4.48 -15.72
CA THR A 108 -21.65 5.16 -16.45
C THR A 108 -23.02 4.93 -15.83
N GLU A 109 -23.27 3.73 -15.29
CA GLU A 109 -24.54 3.33 -14.69
C GLU A 109 -24.33 2.91 -13.23
N PRO A 110 -24.45 3.83 -12.26
CA PRO A 110 -24.05 3.59 -10.85
C PRO A 110 -24.93 2.61 -10.08
N ALA A 111 -25.91 1.98 -10.73
CA ALA A 111 -26.77 0.95 -10.18
C ALA A 111 -27.00 -0.14 -11.23
N GLY A 112 -27.15 -1.38 -10.77
CA GLY A 112 -27.31 -2.53 -11.64
C GLY A 112 -26.65 -3.76 -11.06
N THR A 113 -26.49 -4.77 -11.90
CA THR A 113 -25.80 -6.01 -11.54
C THR A 113 -24.71 -6.29 -12.56
N ALA A 114 -23.54 -6.66 -12.08
CA ALA A 114 -22.44 -7.13 -12.92
C ALA A 114 -21.98 -8.49 -12.42
N ASP A 115 -21.68 -9.40 -13.34
CA ASP A 115 -21.00 -10.65 -13.06
C ASP A 115 -19.71 -10.67 -13.88
N VAL A 116 -18.58 -10.82 -13.19
CA VAL A 116 -17.25 -10.72 -13.79
C VAL A 116 -16.46 -11.99 -13.55
N SER A 117 -15.68 -12.38 -14.55
CA SER A 117 -14.81 -13.55 -14.52
C SER A 117 -13.42 -13.19 -15.00
N PHE A 118 -12.41 -13.71 -14.30
CA PHE A 118 -11.00 -13.51 -14.61
C PHE A 118 -10.31 -14.85 -14.83
N SER A 119 -9.31 -14.86 -15.70
CA SER A 119 -8.40 -15.99 -15.85
C SER A 119 -6.95 -15.55 -15.82
N CYS A 120 -6.11 -16.34 -15.16
CA CYS A 120 -4.67 -16.12 -15.05
C CYS A 120 -3.92 -17.39 -15.52
N PRO A 121 -3.41 -17.41 -16.75
CA PRO A 121 -2.57 -18.50 -17.25
C PRO A 121 -1.14 -18.49 -16.70
N ARG A 122 -0.75 -17.45 -15.95
CA ARG A 122 0.60 -17.30 -15.38
C ARG A 122 0.69 -17.92 -13.98
N GLN A 123 1.92 -18.04 -13.47
CA GLN A 123 2.17 -18.50 -12.09
C GLN A 123 1.54 -17.59 -11.02
N CYS A 124 1.45 -16.28 -11.26
CA CYS A 124 0.90 -15.32 -10.32
C CYS A 124 0.16 -14.21 -11.05
N GLY A 125 -0.88 -13.67 -10.40
CA GLY A 125 -1.64 -12.52 -10.89
C GLY A 125 -2.46 -11.90 -9.78
N ALA A 126 -2.97 -10.70 -9.99
CA ALA A 126 -3.79 -10.00 -9.01
C ALA A 126 -4.87 -9.16 -9.69
N VAL A 127 -6.00 -8.98 -9.01
CA VAL A 127 -7.09 -8.10 -9.43
C VAL A 127 -7.60 -7.34 -8.22
N LEU A 128 -7.68 -6.02 -8.33
CA LEU A 128 -8.51 -5.18 -7.46
C LEU A 128 -9.73 -4.74 -8.27
N SER A 129 -10.93 -5.07 -7.79
CA SER A 129 -12.19 -4.73 -8.43
C SER A 129 -12.94 -3.72 -7.57
N LEU A 130 -13.26 -2.57 -8.17
CA LEU A 130 -13.97 -1.47 -7.54
C LEU A 130 -15.37 -1.32 -8.16
N PRO A 131 -16.44 -1.64 -7.42
CA PRO A 131 -17.81 -1.41 -7.89
C PRO A 131 -18.24 0.05 -7.73
N VAL A 132 -17.53 0.82 -6.88
CA VAL A 132 -17.83 2.20 -6.56
C VAL A 132 -16.56 3.05 -6.58
N THR A 133 -16.72 4.35 -6.83
CA THR A 133 -15.61 5.31 -6.88
C THR A 133 -14.80 5.30 -5.59
N ALA A 134 -13.48 5.36 -5.72
CA ALA A 134 -12.57 5.60 -4.61
C ALA A 134 -12.09 7.06 -4.62
N GLN A 135 -11.94 7.69 -3.46
CA GLN A 135 -11.35 9.01 -3.32
C GLN A 135 -9.84 8.91 -3.11
N ARG A 136 -9.10 9.67 -3.90
CA ARG A 136 -7.67 9.88 -3.81
C ARG A 136 -7.40 11.16 -3.03
N GLU A 137 -6.47 11.10 -2.11
CA GLU A 137 -5.82 12.29 -1.56
C GLU A 137 -4.32 12.09 -1.61
N ASP A 138 -3.60 13.13 -1.98
CA ASP A 138 -2.15 13.18 -2.04
C ASP A 138 -1.63 14.48 -1.49
N THR A 139 -0.51 14.44 -0.77
CA THR A 139 0.18 15.68 -0.44
C THR A 139 1.00 16.22 -1.60
N ILE A 140 0.85 17.52 -1.88
CA ILE A 140 1.77 18.26 -2.76
C ILE A 140 3.05 18.69 -2.02
N ALA A 141 3.05 18.70 -0.69
CA ALA A 141 4.19 19.06 0.18
C ALA A 141 5.19 17.91 0.34
N ARG A 142 5.47 17.20 -0.76
CA ARG A 142 6.31 15.98 -0.81
C ARG A 142 7.70 16.17 -0.23
N GLY A 143 8.29 17.37 -0.36
CA GLY A 143 9.61 17.69 0.18
C GLY A 143 9.62 17.79 1.70
N ASP A 144 8.56 18.34 2.30
CA ASP A 144 8.47 18.51 3.75
C ASP A 144 8.28 17.17 4.44
N PHE A 145 7.41 16.31 3.89
CA PHE A 145 7.22 14.93 4.36
C PHE A 145 8.52 14.11 4.29
N ALA A 146 9.28 14.24 3.19
CA ALA A 146 10.54 13.53 3.01
C ALA A 146 11.59 13.96 4.06
N LYS A 147 11.75 15.27 4.28
CA LYS A 147 12.64 15.81 5.32
C LYS A 147 12.20 15.37 6.72
N TRP A 148 10.88 15.31 6.95
CA TRP A 148 10.32 14.95 8.24
C TRP A 148 10.64 13.50 8.62
N ILE A 149 10.38 12.55 7.72
CA ILE A 149 10.69 11.15 8.02
C ILE A 149 12.19 10.94 8.25
N ILE A 150 13.08 11.58 7.49
CA ILE A 150 14.54 11.48 7.72
C ILE A 150 14.89 11.94 9.14
N ARG A 151 14.33 13.08 9.58
CA ARG A 151 14.66 13.67 10.88
C ARG A 151 14.17 12.82 12.06
N HIS A 152 13.05 12.11 11.91
CA HIS A 152 12.38 11.47 13.04
C HIS A 152 12.34 9.93 12.97
N VAL A 153 12.81 9.28 11.89
CA VAL A 153 12.69 7.82 11.75
C VAL A 153 13.39 7.06 12.87
N ASP A 154 14.51 7.56 13.42
CA ASP A 154 15.20 6.93 14.54
C ASP A 154 14.33 6.93 15.81
N SER A 155 13.68 8.05 16.14
CA SER A 155 12.79 8.13 17.30
C SER A 155 11.50 7.32 17.09
N TRP A 156 10.97 7.29 15.86
CA TRP A 156 9.82 6.47 15.50
C TRP A 156 10.14 4.97 15.60
N PHE A 157 11.35 4.57 15.21
CA PHE A 157 11.81 3.19 15.35
C PHE A 157 12.08 2.80 16.81
N ALA A 158 12.64 3.69 17.61
CA ALA A 158 12.73 3.46 19.06
C ALA A 158 11.33 3.32 19.69
N PHE A 159 10.37 4.13 19.25
CA PHE A 159 8.99 4.07 19.70
C PHE A 159 8.30 2.73 19.37
N THR A 160 8.44 2.22 18.14
CA THR A 160 7.87 0.91 17.77
C THR A 160 8.47 -0.23 18.58
N ARG A 161 9.77 -0.16 18.90
CA ARG A 161 10.47 -1.13 19.76
C ARG A 161 9.98 -1.08 21.20
N ARG A 162 9.80 0.13 21.76
CA ARG A 162 9.24 0.32 23.11
C ARG A 162 7.85 -0.28 23.25
N LEU A 163 7.04 -0.16 22.20
CA LEU A 163 5.69 -0.74 22.14
C LEU A 163 5.69 -2.26 21.86
N GLY A 164 6.84 -2.88 21.57
CA GLY A 164 6.94 -4.32 21.31
C GLY A 164 6.23 -4.77 20.02
N LEU A 165 6.13 -3.90 19.01
CA LEU A 165 5.29 -4.16 17.83
C LEU A 165 5.93 -5.10 16.79
N GLY A 166 7.18 -5.53 16.99
CA GLY A 166 7.90 -6.41 16.05
C GLY A 166 8.23 -5.73 14.72
N VAL A 167 8.57 -4.44 14.76
CA VAL A 167 9.10 -3.71 13.60
C VAL A 167 10.62 -3.86 13.63
N ASP A 168 11.17 -4.65 12.70
CA ASP A 168 12.57 -5.08 12.75
C ASP A 168 13.53 -4.09 12.07
N LYS A 169 13.03 -3.32 11.09
CA LYS A 169 13.84 -2.36 10.32
C LYS A 169 13.19 -0.98 10.29
N MET A 170 14.02 0.07 10.29
CA MET A 170 13.55 1.45 10.06
C MET A 170 12.80 1.60 8.74
N GLY A 171 13.24 0.88 7.70
CA GLY A 171 12.59 0.88 6.40
C GLY A 171 11.21 0.21 6.36
N ASP A 172 10.77 -0.42 7.45
CA ASP A 172 9.40 -0.94 7.56
C ASP A 172 8.41 0.15 7.99
N ILE A 173 8.92 1.26 8.55
CA ILE A 173 8.12 2.42 8.95
C ILE A 173 7.75 3.23 7.71
N VAL A 174 6.48 3.59 7.63
CA VAL A 174 5.87 4.32 6.54
C VAL A 174 5.32 5.63 7.08
N LEU A 175 5.70 6.74 6.44
CA LEU A 175 4.97 8.00 6.53
C LEU A 175 4.05 8.13 5.30
N VAL A 176 2.74 8.15 5.51
CA VAL A 176 1.73 8.22 4.45
C VAL A 176 1.72 9.61 3.83
N THR A 177 1.95 9.66 2.52
CA THR A 177 1.88 10.89 1.71
C THR A 177 0.61 10.93 0.86
N GLY A 178 -0.11 9.81 0.76
CA GLY A 178 -1.30 9.72 -0.06
C GLY A 178 -2.05 8.41 0.13
N ARG A 179 -3.36 8.41 -0.16
CA ARG A 179 -4.23 7.25 -0.03
C ARG A 179 -5.24 7.15 -1.16
N HIS A 180 -5.78 5.96 -1.38
CA HIS A 180 -7.08 5.76 -2.03
C HIS A 180 -8.02 5.09 -1.02
N ARG A 181 -9.20 5.67 -0.79
CA ARG A 181 -10.25 5.07 0.04
C ARG A 181 -11.51 4.84 -0.77
N THR A 182 -12.18 3.74 -0.53
CA THR A 182 -13.46 3.40 -1.15
C THR A 182 -14.44 2.91 -0.09
N ARG A 183 -15.69 2.73 -0.50
CA ARG A 183 -16.76 2.17 0.32
C ARG A 183 -16.90 0.66 0.17
N SER A 184 -16.43 0.09 -0.94
CA SER A 184 -16.47 -1.36 -1.19
C SER A 184 -15.46 -1.78 -2.25
N TRP A 185 -14.93 -2.99 -2.14
CA TRP A 185 -13.87 -3.52 -2.99
C TRP A 185 -13.88 -5.07 -3.00
N THR A 186 -13.24 -5.66 -4.01
CA THR A 186 -12.87 -7.08 -4.04
C THR A 186 -11.40 -7.23 -4.47
N ASN A 187 -10.64 -8.04 -3.74
CA ASN A 187 -9.25 -8.36 -4.04
C ASN A 187 -9.11 -9.84 -4.40
N VAL A 188 -8.40 -10.12 -5.48
CA VAL A 188 -8.08 -11.47 -5.93
C VAL A 188 -6.57 -11.61 -6.10
N ALA A 189 -6.01 -12.71 -5.59
CA ALA A 189 -4.62 -13.09 -5.80
C ALA A 189 -4.56 -14.51 -6.37
N PHE A 190 -4.14 -14.63 -7.62
CA PHE A 190 -3.88 -15.90 -8.30
C PHE A 190 -2.48 -16.39 -7.94
N TYR A 191 -2.36 -17.68 -7.61
CA TYR A 191 -1.08 -18.30 -7.26
C TYR A 191 -0.87 -19.59 -8.05
N GLU A 192 0.36 -20.09 -8.00
CA GLU A 192 0.84 -21.15 -8.87
C GLU A 192 -0.07 -22.39 -8.79
N SER A 193 -0.64 -22.73 -9.93
CA SER A 193 -1.58 -23.84 -10.11
C SER A 193 -1.21 -24.62 -11.37
N ARG A 194 -1.40 -25.94 -11.35
CA ARG A 194 -1.13 -26.82 -12.51
C ARG A 194 -2.14 -26.61 -13.67
N ALA A 195 -3.22 -25.88 -13.43
CA ALA A 195 -4.23 -25.50 -14.39
C ALA A 195 -4.35 -23.97 -14.49
N ILE A 196 -5.05 -23.46 -15.51
CA ILE A 196 -5.35 -22.02 -15.61
C ILE A 196 -6.19 -21.63 -14.38
N ALA A 197 -5.67 -20.68 -13.60
CA ALA A 197 -6.38 -20.19 -12.43
C ALA A 197 -7.52 -19.25 -12.85
N GLN A 198 -8.64 -19.32 -12.15
CA GLN A 198 -9.86 -18.58 -12.48
C GLN A 198 -10.55 -18.08 -11.21
N ALA A 199 -11.19 -16.91 -11.31
CA ALA A 199 -12.01 -16.38 -10.24
C ALA A 199 -13.17 -15.59 -10.85
N SER A 200 -14.38 -15.82 -10.35
CA SER A 200 -15.57 -15.11 -10.78
C SER A 200 -16.45 -14.72 -9.61
N PHE A 201 -17.12 -13.57 -9.74
CA PHE A 201 -18.01 -13.04 -8.73
C PHE A 201 -19.03 -12.07 -9.33
N GLY A 202 -20.17 -11.94 -8.66
CA GLY A 202 -21.18 -10.94 -8.98
C GLY A 202 -21.16 -9.79 -7.98
N VAL A 203 -21.67 -8.64 -8.41
CA VAL A 203 -21.98 -7.51 -7.53
C VAL A 203 -23.28 -6.87 -7.99
N GLN A 204 -24.13 -6.54 -7.03
CA GLN A 204 -25.35 -5.80 -7.25
C GLN A 204 -25.28 -4.48 -6.49
N ILE A 205 -25.55 -3.39 -7.20
CA ILE A 205 -25.68 -2.06 -6.63
C ILE A 205 -27.13 -1.60 -6.81
N THR A 206 -27.80 -1.30 -5.70
CA THR A 206 -29.14 -0.71 -5.68
C THR A 206 -29.08 0.69 -5.11
N ASN A 207 -29.97 1.57 -5.59
CA ASN A 207 -30.13 2.93 -5.08
C ASN A 207 -31.56 3.08 -4.59
N ASP A 208 -31.75 2.98 -3.28
CA ASP A 208 -33.05 3.16 -2.64
C ASP A 208 -33.04 4.50 -1.91
N ASP A 209 -33.95 5.40 -2.29
CA ASP A 209 -34.09 6.74 -1.67
C ASP A 209 -32.78 7.55 -1.57
N GLY A 210 -31.91 7.42 -2.58
CA GLY A 210 -30.61 8.11 -2.63
C GLY A 210 -29.48 7.41 -1.88
N THR A 211 -29.75 6.26 -1.25
CA THR A 211 -28.75 5.45 -0.55
C THR A 211 -28.32 4.28 -1.42
N ALA A 212 -27.05 4.26 -1.81
CA ALA A 212 -26.46 3.16 -2.55
C ALA A 212 -26.13 1.97 -1.62
N SER A 213 -26.54 0.76 -2.00
CA SER A 213 -26.23 -0.49 -1.33
C SER A 213 -25.41 -1.40 -2.24
N VAL A 214 -24.29 -1.93 -1.75
CA VAL A 214 -23.39 -2.81 -2.51
C VAL A 214 -23.48 -4.23 -1.98
N ASN A 215 -23.85 -5.20 -2.82
CA ASN A 215 -24.04 -6.59 -2.42
C ASN A 215 -23.18 -7.51 -3.29
N TRP A 216 -22.16 -8.11 -2.69
CA TRP A 216 -21.28 -9.06 -3.37
C TRP A 216 -21.88 -10.46 -3.40
N GLN A 217 -21.77 -11.12 -4.55
CA GLN A 217 -22.23 -12.48 -4.80
C GLN A 217 -21.00 -13.35 -5.11
N VAL A 218 -20.35 -13.85 -4.06
CA VAL A 218 -19.16 -14.70 -4.17
C VAL A 218 -19.45 -16.12 -3.71
N SER A 219 -19.00 -17.09 -4.49
CA SER A 219 -19.10 -18.52 -4.18
C SER A 219 -17.74 -19.17 -4.35
N ARG A 220 -17.34 -20.07 -3.43
CA ARG A 220 -16.02 -20.71 -3.46
C ARG A 220 -15.82 -21.60 -4.68
N GLU A 221 -16.90 -22.17 -5.21
CA GLU A 221 -16.94 -23.02 -6.39
C GLU A 221 -16.54 -22.25 -7.66
N ARG A 222 -16.62 -20.92 -7.62
CA ARG A 222 -16.25 -20.01 -8.71
C ARG A 222 -14.79 -19.52 -8.60
N ILE A 223 -14.01 -20.12 -7.70
CA ILE A 223 -12.62 -19.73 -7.44
C ILE A 223 -11.72 -20.96 -7.52
N GLN A 224 -10.75 -20.93 -8.44
CA GLN A 224 -9.80 -22.00 -8.67
C GLN A 224 -8.38 -21.43 -8.78
N GLY A 225 -7.47 -21.85 -7.91
CA GLY A 225 -6.07 -21.38 -7.92
C GLY A 225 -5.91 -19.91 -7.53
N ALA A 226 -6.85 -19.38 -6.74
CA ALA A 226 -6.83 -18.00 -6.27
C ALA A 226 -7.32 -17.89 -4.82
N MET A 227 -6.89 -16.83 -4.14
CA MET A 227 -7.52 -16.31 -2.93
C MET A 227 -8.35 -15.10 -3.30
N LEU A 228 -9.48 -14.92 -2.63
CA LEU A 228 -10.35 -13.76 -2.78
C LEU A 228 -10.76 -13.26 -1.40
N THR A 229 -10.70 -11.95 -1.21
CA THR A 229 -11.32 -11.24 -0.09
C THR A 229 -12.10 -10.05 -0.62
N GLN A 230 -13.10 -9.60 0.12
CA GLN A 230 -14.03 -8.58 -0.33
C GLN A 230 -14.57 -7.79 0.85
N GLY A 231 -15.16 -6.64 0.53
CA GLY A 231 -16.11 -5.96 1.39
C GLY A 231 -15.93 -4.46 1.41
N PRO A 232 -16.66 -3.78 2.31
CA PRO A 232 -17.88 -4.25 2.95
C PRO A 232 -19.05 -4.36 1.96
N SER A 233 -20.12 -5.04 2.37
CA SER A 233 -21.42 -5.09 1.68
C SER A 233 -22.52 -4.48 2.54
N GLY A 234 -23.53 -3.91 1.90
CA GLY A 234 -24.68 -3.26 2.55
C GLY A 234 -24.90 -1.83 2.08
N ALA A 235 -25.86 -1.16 2.72
CA ALA A 235 -26.14 0.27 2.57
C ALA A 235 -25.27 1.10 3.52
N ASP A 236 -25.21 2.42 3.28
CA ASP A 236 -24.54 3.39 4.18
C ASP A 236 -23.09 3.07 4.56
N LEU A 237 -22.39 2.39 3.65
CA LEU A 237 -20.99 2.01 3.87
C LEU A 237 -20.11 3.25 4.03
N PRO A 238 -19.23 3.33 5.04
CA PRO A 238 -18.28 4.43 5.17
C PRO A 238 -17.21 4.37 4.07
N GLU A 239 -16.65 5.53 3.70
CA GLU A 239 -15.53 5.61 2.77
C GLU A 239 -14.19 5.51 3.53
N ASP A 240 -13.97 4.37 4.16
CA ASP A 240 -12.86 4.14 5.07
C ASP A 240 -11.93 2.99 4.65
N GLN A 241 -12.25 2.30 3.56
CA GLN A 241 -11.50 1.14 3.08
C GLN A 241 -10.29 1.60 2.26
N CYS A 242 -9.09 1.51 2.82
CA CYS A 242 -7.88 1.98 2.14
C CYS A 242 -7.28 0.93 1.20
N ILE A 243 -7.47 1.11 -0.11
CA ILE A 243 -7.05 0.13 -1.13
C ILE A 243 -5.61 0.33 -1.60
N PHE A 244 -5.10 1.56 -1.54
CA PHE A 244 -3.72 1.89 -1.86
C PHE A 244 -3.17 2.95 -0.92
N VAL A 245 -1.89 2.80 -0.56
CA VAL A 245 -1.13 3.76 0.25
C VAL A 245 0.12 4.19 -0.49
N ARG A 246 0.32 5.50 -0.58
CA ARG A 246 1.58 6.13 -1.02
C ARG A 246 2.25 6.73 0.20
N GLY A 247 3.56 6.64 0.23
CA GLY A 247 4.30 7.11 1.39
C GLY A 247 5.79 6.99 1.22
N TYR A 248 6.50 7.46 2.22
CA TYR A 248 7.94 7.37 2.33
C TYR A 248 8.36 6.33 3.35
N ARG A 249 9.47 5.67 3.04
CA ARG A 249 10.26 4.81 3.91
C ARG A 249 11.69 5.32 3.92
N VAL A 250 12.48 4.90 4.90
CA VAL A 250 13.91 5.23 4.94
C VAL A 250 14.75 3.97 4.77
N ALA A 251 15.68 4.01 3.82
CA ALA A 251 16.71 2.99 3.66
C ALA A 251 18.05 3.54 4.16
N ARG A 252 18.83 2.69 4.83
CA ARG A 252 20.24 2.97 5.11
C ARG A 252 21.07 2.50 3.92
N THR A 253 21.75 3.41 3.25
CA THR A 253 22.70 3.06 2.18
C THR A 253 24.12 2.99 2.73
N PHE A 254 24.76 1.84 2.56
CA PHE A 254 26.18 1.69 2.81
C PHE A 254 26.94 2.11 1.56
N LYS A 255 27.56 3.29 1.58
CA LYS A 255 28.52 3.68 0.53
C LYS A 255 29.75 2.80 0.66
N LEU A 256 29.84 1.72 -0.13
CA LEU A 256 31.11 1.02 -0.33
C LEU A 256 32.02 1.93 -1.18
N PHE A 257 32.95 2.63 -0.53
CA PHE A 257 34.08 3.22 -1.26
C PHE A 257 34.99 2.08 -1.72
N PRO A 258 35.24 1.89 -3.02
CA PRO A 258 36.25 0.95 -3.47
C PRO A 258 37.60 1.41 -2.93
N ARG A 259 38.22 0.62 -2.04
CA ARG A 259 39.60 0.82 -1.60
C ARG A 259 40.52 0.59 -2.80
N LEU A 260 40.89 1.66 -3.49
CA LEU A 260 42.05 1.67 -4.38
C LEU A 260 43.30 1.44 -3.52
N ARG A 261 43.78 0.19 -3.49
CA ARG A 261 45.12 -0.13 -2.98
C ARG A 261 46.15 0.36 -4.01
N GLY A 262 46.57 1.61 -3.89
CA GLY A 262 47.81 2.09 -4.48
C GLY A 262 48.98 1.61 -3.64
N ALA A 263 49.91 0.87 -4.24
CA ALA A 263 51.15 0.45 -3.61
C ALA A 263 52.09 1.67 -3.46
N ALA A 264 52.06 2.33 -2.30
CA ALA A 264 53.17 3.12 -1.80
C ALA A 264 53.06 3.18 -0.27
N GLY A 265 54.12 2.79 0.42
CA GLY A 265 54.13 2.63 1.86
C GLY A 265 53.97 3.94 2.62
N HIS A 266 52.91 4.02 3.42
CA HIS A 266 52.93 4.70 4.70
C HIS A 266 51.92 4.00 5.62
N THR A 267 52.30 3.82 6.88
CA THR A 267 51.56 3.15 7.95
C THR A 267 50.11 3.63 8.02
N PRO A 268 49.10 2.73 8.15
CA PRO A 268 47.74 3.15 8.36
C PRO A 268 47.55 3.67 9.79
N ASP A 269 47.12 4.93 9.87
CA ASP A 269 46.47 5.53 11.03
C ASP A 269 45.18 4.74 11.35
N PRO A 270 44.95 4.25 12.59
CA PRO A 270 43.79 3.43 12.92
C PRO A 270 42.47 4.22 13.05
N SER A 271 42.41 5.50 12.69
CA SER A 271 41.15 6.25 12.63
C SER A 271 40.38 5.97 11.33
N GLY A 272 39.91 4.73 11.16
CA GLY A 272 38.85 4.45 10.21
C GLY A 272 37.58 5.14 10.69
N HIS A 273 37.24 6.29 10.11
CA HIS A 273 35.87 6.80 10.16
C HIS A 273 34.98 5.73 9.54
N ASP A 274 34.32 4.93 10.38
CA ASP A 274 33.10 4.23 10.01
C ASP A 274 32.19 5.32 9.44
N SER A 275 32.03 5.30 8.13
CA SER A 275 31.16 6.22 7.43
C SER A 275 29.76 5.85 7.86
N ASP A 276 29.16 6.63 8.75
CA ASP A 276 27.81 6.41 9.21
C ASP A 276 26.90 6.25 7.98
N PRO A 277 26.03 5.23 7.96
CA PRO A 277 25.17 4.97 6.81
C PRO A 277 24.26 6.19 6.57
N GLU A 278 24.25 6.69 5.33
CA GLU A 278 23.40 7.80 4.94
C GLU A 278 21.94 7.30 4.83
N LEU A 279 20.98 8.14 5.26
CA LEU A 279 19.56 7.85 5.17
C LEU A 279 19.02 8.35 3.83
N GLU A 280 18.40 7.45 3.06
CA GLU A 280 17.75 7.76 1.79
C GLU A 280 16.24 7.54 1.89
N VAL A 281 15.47 8.48 1.36
CA VAL A 281 14.01 8.37 1.28
C VAL A 281 13.62 7.54 0.07
N VAL A 282 12.84 6.50 0.32
CA VAL A 282 12.30 5.61 -0.71
C VAL A 282 10.79 5.75 -0.77
N SER A 283 10.24 5.92 -1.97
CA SER A 283 8.79 5.99 -2.18
C SER A 283 8.15 4.59 -2.19
N LEU A 284 6.90 4.49 -1.75
CA LEU A 284 6.07 3.29 -1.84
C LEU A 284 5.29 3.25 -3.17
N PRO A 285 5.26 2.11 -3.89
CA PRO A 285 5.93 0.85 -3.55
C PRO A 285 7.42 0.89 -3.91
N SER A 286 8.28 0.40 -3.02
CA SER A 286 9.71 0.32 -3.28
C SER A 286 10.04 -0.99 -3.99
N PHE A 287 10.10 -1.00 -5.32
CA PHE A 287 10.66 -2.16 -6.03
C PHE A 287 12.16 -2.21 -5.77
N THR A 288 12.59 -3.15 -4.93
CA THR A 288 14.00 -3.53 -4.95
C THR A 288 14.24 -4.14 -6.34
N LYS A 289 15.03 -3.49 -7.19
CA LYS A 289 15.46 -3.96 -8.53
C LYS A 289 16.16 -5.35 -8.53
N VAL A 290 16.24 -6.03 -7.40
CA VAL A 290 17.11 -7.18 -7.16
C VAL A 290 16.63 -8.47 -7.84
N ASN A 291 15.37 -8.57 -8.29
CA ASN A 291 14.88 -9.79 -8.95
C ASN A 291 14.66 -9.70 -10.47
N LEU A 292 14.97 -8.58 -11.13
CA LEU A 292 14.90 -8.52 -12.61
C LEU A 292 16.19 -9.02 -13.29
N LEU A 293 17.26 -9.28 -12.54
CA LEU A 293 18.54 -9.75 -13.07
C LEU A 293 18.67 -11.29 -13.17
N ILE A 294 17.67 -12.06 -12.78
CA ILE A 294 17.70 -13.54 -12.88
C ILE A 294 16.95 -14.07 -14.13
N LEU A 295 16.31 -13.20 -14.93
CA LEU A 295 15.55 -13.62 -16.12
C LEU A 295 16.27 -13.41 -17.47
N THR A 296 17.58 -13.12 -17.49
CA THR A 296 18.36 -13.02 -18.74
C THR A 296 19.51 -14.03 -18.86
N SER A 297 19.55 -15.09 -18.04
CA SER A 297 20.56 -16.13 -18.16
C SER A 297 19.98 -17.53 -18.33
N TRP A 298 19.12 -17.73 -19.32
CA TRP A 298 18.94 -19.03 -19.98
C TRP A 298 18.63 -18.78 -21.46
N LEU A 299 19.71 -18.77 -22.26
CA LEU A 299 19.70 -19.26 -23.64
C LEU A 299 19.47 -20.77 -23.61
#